data_AF-F7VR35-F1
#
_entry.id   AF-F7VR35-F1
#
_cell.length_a   1.000
_cell.length_b   1.000
_cell.length_c   1.000
_cell.angle_alpha   90.00
_cell.angle_beta   90.00
_cell.angle_gamma   90.00
#
_symmetry.space_group_name_H-M   'P 1'
#
loop_
_entity.id
_entity.type
_entity.pdbx_description
1 polymer ?
#
loop_
_entity_poly.entity_id
_entity_poly.type
_entity_poly.pdbx_seq_one_letter_code
_entity_poly.pdbx_strand_id
1 'polypeptide(L)'
;MFGIVWNLFAAVRYGHPVYIMSKFYYKHFIHYVDKYRASETYLTPAIIKVLINLEDPALRESLVTLRYIGVGGGPIDSVALGRLKAALHPEATASQIWGMTEFGVAALFRWGEHDETGSLGRLLPGYQIRVVDHKGHDITAEARPGELLVRSPSLMSGYISTVPSAGVDQEGWFRTGTIGFVKKGKFYVVGKTMEVSETLKNTHSEQFSPGPLPALSSHSYYHDTW
;
A
#
# COMPACT_ATOMS: atom_id res chain seq x y z
N MET A 1 4.76 -9.81 8.66
CA MET A 1 4.03 -10.89 7.93
C MET A 1 3.81 -10.57 6.45
N PHE A 2 3.54 -9.31 6.09
CA PHE A 2 3.34 -8.83 4.71
C PHE A 2 4.33 -9.40 3.67
N GLY A 3 5.64 -9.25 3.91
CA GLY A 3 6.68 -9.73 2.99
C GLY A 3 6.81 -11.25 2.89
N ILE A 4 6.37 -12.01 3.90
CA ILE A 4 6.42 -13.48 3.86
C ILE A 4 5.26 -14.02 3.04
N VAL A 5 4.02 -13.60 3.32
CA VAL A 5 2.86 -14.21 2.67
C VAL A 5 2.83 -13.91 1.17
N TRP A 6 3.09 -12.65 0.79
CA TRP A 6 3.00 -12.24 -0.60
C TRP A 6 4.23 -12.67 -1.41
N ASN A 7 5.44 -12.40 -0.91
CA ASN A 7 6.64 -12.59 -1.73
C ASN A 7 7.13 -14.04 -1.71
N LEU A 8 6.94 -14.78 -0.61
CA LEU A 8 7.41 -16.16 -0.50
C LEU A 8 6.38 -17.14 -1.06
N PHE A 9 5.15 -17.13 -0.53
CA PHE A 9 4.17 -18.16 -0.92
C PHE A 9 3.68 -18.01 -2.35
N ALA A 10 3.50 -16.79 -2.87
CA ALA A 10 3.08 -16.62 -4.26
C ALA A 10 4.16 -17.15 -5.21
N ALA A 11 5.42 -16.75 -5.01
CA ALA A 11 6.51 -17.19 -5.85
C ALA A 11 6.74 -18.70 -5.77
N VAL A 12 6.72 -19.30 -4.58
CA VAL A 12 6.82 -20.76 -4.42
C VAL A 12 5.64 -21.48 -5.11
N ARG A 13 4.42 -20.98 -4.97
CA ARG A 13 3.22 -21.54 -5.62
C ARG A 13 3.32 -21.54 -7.14
N TYR A 14 3.95 -20.52 -7.73
CA TYR A 14 4.14 -20.39 -9.18
C TYR A 14 5.48 -20.95 -9.68
N GLY A 15 6.31 -21.53 -8.80
CA GLY A 15 7.62 -22.07 -9.16
C GLY A 15 8.67 -21.01 -9.51
N HIS A 16 8.50 -19.78 -9.03
CA HIS A 16 9.46 -18.70 -9.22
C HIS A 16 10.55 -18.72 -8.13
N PRO A 17 11.83 -18.49 -8.50
CA PRO A 17 12.89 -18.38 -7.51
C PRO A 17 12.68 -17.13 -6.64
N VAL A 18 12.93 -17.28 -5.33
CA VAL A 18 12.86 -16.19 -4.35
C VAL A 18 14.22 -15.99 -3.74
N TYR A 19 14.71 -14.75 -3.78
CA TYR A 19 15.98 -14.35 -3.16
C TYR A 19 15.68 -13.48 -1.95
N ILE A 20 16.06 -13.96 -0.77
CA ILE A 20 15.82 -13.27 0.50
C ILE A 20 17.14 -12.71 1.01
N MET A 21 17.14 -11.40 1.31
CA MET A 21 18.24 -10.75 2.00
C MET A 21 17.97 -10.75 3.50
N SER A 22 18.91 -11.22 4.30
CA SER A 22 18.79 -11.20 5.78
C SER A 22 18.70 -9.77 6.33
N LYS A 23 19.41 -8.83 5.68
CA LYS A 23 19.38 -7.41 5.98
C LYS A 23 19.55 -6.61 4.69
N PHE A 24 18.85 -5.48 4.61
CA PHE A 24 18.96 -4.60 3.46
C PHE A 24 20.27 -3.82 3.49
N TYR A 25 21.06 -3.98 2.43
CA TYR A 25 22.23 -3.17 2.12
C TYR A 25 22.18 -2.87 0.62
N TYR A 26 22.11 -1.60 0.22
CA TYR A 26 21.79 -1.24 -1.17
C TYR A 26 22.84 -1.76 -2.17
N LYS A 27 24.13 -1.81 -1.81
CA LYS A 27 25.18 -2.41 -2.66
C LYS A 27 24.97 -3.90 -2.86
N HIS A 28 24.53 -4.63 -1.84
CA HIS A 28 24.16 -6.04 -1.98
C HIS A 28 22.88 -6.21 -2.80
N PHE A 29 21.91 -5.31 -2.64
CA PHE A 29 20.69 -5.29 -3.44
C PHE A 29 21.03 -5.19 -4.94
N ILE A 30 21.85 -4.21 -5.34
CA ILE A 30 22.35 -4.07 -6.72
C ILE A 30 23.00 -5.37 -7.18
N HIS A 31 23.98 -5.87 -6.41
CA HIS A 31 24.68 -7.11 -6.73
C HIS A 31 23.73 -8.30 -6.96
N TYR A 32 22.70 -8.46 -6.13
CA TYR A 32 21.75 -9.57 -6.26
C TYR A 32 20.74 -9.40 -7.38
N VAL A 33 20.27 -8.17 -7.64
CA VAL A 33 19.43 -7.89 -8.81
C VAL A 33 20.18 -8.27 -10.09
N ASP A 34 21.44 -7.85 -10.20
CA ASP A 34 22.26 -8.12 -11.39
C ASP A 34 22.65 -9.59 -11.50
N LYS A 35 23.10 -10.21 -10.40
CA LYS A 35 23.55 -11.61 -10.36
C LYS A 35 22.43 -12.58 -10.71
N TYR A 36 21.24 -12.37 -10.13
CA TYR A 36 20.12 -13.29 -10.28
C TYR A 36 19.13 -12.86 -11.35
N ARG A 37 19.37 -11.72 -12.01
CA ARG A 37 18.44 -11.12 -12.99
C ARG A 37 17.04 -10.98 -12.41
N ALA A 38 16.96 -10.50 -11.17
CA ALA A 38 15.69 -10.31 -10.49
C ALA A 38 14.83 -9.32 -11.30
N SER A 39 13.62 -9.71 -11.64
CA SER A 39 12.71 -8.86 -12.42
C SER A 39 11.69 -8.12 -11.56
N GLU A 40 11.49 -8.56 -10.32
CA GLU A 40 10.47 -8.03 -9.44
C GLU A 40 11.01 -7.93 -8.02
N THR A 41 10.61 -6.89 -7.29
CA THR A 41 10.92 -6.75 -5.87
C THR A 41 9.83 -6.02 -5.12
N TYR A 42 9.87 -6.12 -3.80
CA TYR A 42 8.95 -5.46 -2.90
C TYR A 42 9.75 -4.71 -1.84
N LEU A 43 9.50 -3.41 -1.72
CA LEU A 43 10.27 -2.51 -0.88
C LEU A 43 9.35 -1.68 0.00
N THR A 44 9.85 -1.20 1.12
CA THR A 44 9.10 -0.27 1.98
C THR A 44 9.29 1.18 1.51
N PRO A 45 8.36 2.09 1.84
CA PRO A 45 8.53 3.52 1.54
C PRO A 45 9.87 4.09 2.04
N ALA A 46 10.35 3.64 3.21
CA ALA A 46 11.64 4.06 3.76
C ALA A 46 12.81 3.67 2.86
N ILE A 47 12.83 2.42 2.35
CA ILE A 47 13.88 1.98 1.43
C ILE A 47 13.80 2.72 0.10
N ILE A 48 12.59 2.95 -0.44
CA ILE A 48 12.43 3.74 -1.67
C ILE A 48 13.01 5.14 -1.49
N LYS A 49 12.71 5.83 -0.38
CA LYS A 49 13.24 7.16 -0.08
C LYS A 49 14.77 7.19 0.01
N VAL A 50 15.38 6.13 0.54
CA VAL A 50 16.85 5.99 0.51
C VAL A 50 17.34 5.85 -0.93
N LEU A 51 16.80 4.89 -1.69
CA LEU A 51 17.28 4.57 -3.03
C LEU A 51 17.18 5.74 -4.02
N ILE A 52 16.05 6.47 -4.03
CA ILE A 52 15.83 7.58 -4.97
C ILE A 52 16.71 8.81 -4.70
N ASN A 53 17.30 8.91 -3.50
CA ASN A 53 18.18 10.01 -3.12
C ASN A 53 19.67 9.63 -3.22
N LEU A 54 20.00 8.39 -3.56
CA LEU A 54 21.38 7.97 -3.78
C LEU A 54 21.82 8.34 -5.20
N GLU A 55 22.98 9.00 -5.28
CA GLU A 55 23.65 9.30 -6.54
C GLU A 55 24.63 8.18 -6.89
N ASP A 56 24.08 7.03 -7.31
CA ASP A 56 24.86 5.85 -7.69
C ASP A 56 24.46 5.36 -9.10
N PRO A 57 25.35 5.47 -10.11
CA PRO A 57 25.08 4.96 -11.46
C PRO A 57 24.74 3.47 -11.49
N ALA A 58 25.42 2.65 -10.68
CA ALA A 58 25.17 1.20 -10.66
C ALA A 58 23.77 0.89 -10.11
N LEU A 59 23.27 1.70 -9.17
CA LEU A 59 21.90 1.59 -8.71
C LEU A 59 20.90 1.89 -9.83
N ARG A 60 21.13 2.98 -10.59
CA ARG A 60 20.26 3.36 -11.70
C ARG A 60 20.20 2.28 -12.78
N GLU A 61 21.36 1.74 -13.17
CA GLU A 61 21.45 0.65 -14.13
C GLU A 61 20.66 -0.58 -13.66
N SER A 62 20.83 -0.95 -12.38
CA SER A 62 20.13 -2.10 -11.80
C SER A 62 18.62 -1.89 -11.70
N LEU A 63 18.16 -0.69 -11.32
CA LEU A 63 16.73 -0.34 -11.22
C LEU A 63 16.01 -0.44 -12.56
N VAL A 64 16.66 -0.06 -13.68
CA VAL A 64 16.07 -0.18 -15.03
C VAL A 64 15.83 -1.64 -15.44
N THR A 65 16.51 -2.61 -14.82
CA THR A 65 16.28 -4.04 -15.12
C THR A 65 15.02 -4.61 -14.46
N LEU A 66 14.48 -3.93 -13.44
CA LEU A 66 13.28 -4.34 -12.74
C LEU A 66 12.02 -3.99 -13.55
N ARG A 67 11.13 -4.96 -13.70
CA ARG A 67 9.83 -4.80 -14.38
C ARG A 67 8.70 -4.43 -13.42
N TYR A 68 8.82 -4.81 -12.14
CA TYR A 68 7.79 -4.53 -11.15
C TYR A 68 8.39 -4.21 -9.77
N ILE A 69 7.89 -3.13 -9.14
CA ILE A 69 8.18 -2.81 -7.75
C ILE A 69 6.88 -2.56 -6.98
N GLY A 70 6.57 -3.47 -6.06
CA GLY A 70 5.48 -3.29 -5.09
C GLY A 70 5.96 -2.53 -3.85
N VAL A 71 5.33 -1.40 -3.52
CA VAL A 71 5.70 -0.58 -2.36
C VAL A 71 4.69 -0.80 -1.23
N GLY A 72 5.10 -1.47 -0.16
CA GLY A 72 4.19 -1.90 0.91
C GLY A 72 4.70 -1.61 2.32
N GLY A 73 3.82 -1.78 3.30
CA GLY A 73 4.16 -1.61 4.72
C GLY A 73 4.02 -0.19 5.26
N GLY A 74 3.58 0.77 4.44
CA GLY A 74 3.29 2.15 4.87
C GLY A 74 2.88 3.03 3.69
N PRO A 75 2.44 4.28 3.96
CA PRO A 75 2.17 5.26 2.92
C PRO A 75 3.45 5.70 2.20
N ILE A 76 3.36 5.88 0.88
CA ILE A 76 4.38 6.57 0.09
C ILE A 76 3.76 7.81 -0.54
N ASP A 77 4.45 8.95 -0.46
CA ASP A 77 4.00 10.19 -1.08
C ASP A 77 4.19 10.14 -2.61
N SER A 78 3.38 10.94 -3.31
CA SER A 78 3.37 10.96 -4.78
C SER A 78 4.70 11.39 -5.39
N VAL A 79 5.46 12.24 -4.70
CA VAL A 79 6.79 12.71 -5.14
C VAL A 79 7.80 11.57 -5.12
N ALA A 80 7.88 10.83 -4.01
CA ALA A 80 8.76 9.67 -3.87
C ALA A 80 8.38 8.55 -4.86
N LEU A 81 7.08 8.26 -5.01
CA LEU A 81 6.62 7.27 -5.98
C LEU A 81 6.88 7.70 -7.43
N GLY A 82 6.72 8.99 -7.74
CA GLY A 82 7.03 9.56 -9.06
C GLY A 82 8.52 9.48 -9.38
N ARG A 83 9.39 9.82 -8.43
CA ARG A 83 10.85 9.66 -8.57
C ARG A 83 11.26 8.20 -8.74
N LEU A 84 10.62 7.28 -8.03
CA LEU A 84 10.82 5.84 -8.23
C LEU A 84 10.47 5.45 -9.67
N LYS A 85 9.27 5.79 -10.14
CA LYS A 85 8.83 5.48 -11.51
C LYS A 85 9.79 6.03 -12.57
N ALA A 86 10.27 7.26 -12.38
CA ALA A 86 11.24 7.89 -13.29
C ALA A 86 12.62 7.21 -13.32
N ALA A 87 12.97 6.44 -12.28
CA ALA A 87 14.22 5.69 -12.20
C ALA A 87 14.13 4.26 -12.80
N LEU A 88 12.94 3.82 -13.21
CA LEU A 88 12.70 2.49 -13.79
C LEU A 88 12.61 2.55 -15.32
N HIS A 89 12.60 1.38 -15.96
CA HIS A 89 12.26 1.29 -17.38
C HIS A 89 10.84 1.85 -17.63
N PRO A 90 10.56 2.51 -18.77
CA PRO A 90 9.24 3.08 -19.05
C PRO A 90 8.07 2.08 -19.02
N GLU A 91 8.35 0.82 -19.35
CA GLU A 91 7.35 -0.27 -19.31
C GLU A 91 7.22 -0.92 -17.93
N ALA A 92 8.08 -0.56 -16.97
CA ALA A 92 8.01 -1.10 -15.62
C ALA A 92 6.81 -0.52 -14.87
N THR A 93 6.25 -1.31 -13.96
CA THR A 93 5.18 -0.88 -13.07
C THR A 93 5.72 -0.70 -11.66
N ALA A 94 5.51 0.48 -11.07
CA ALA A 94 5.71 0.70 -9.64
C ALA A 94 4.42 1.21 -9.02
N SER A 95 3.96 0.54 -7.96
CA SER A 95 2.73 0.91 -7.27
C SER A 95 2.80 0.65 -5.78
N GLN A 96 2.11 1.50 -5.03
CA GLN A 96 1.82 1.20 -3.65
C GLN A 96 0.78 0.06 -3.59
N ILE A 97 1.02 -0.87 -2.68
CA ILE A 97 0.12 -2.00 -2.40
C ILE A 97 -0.58 -1.77 -1.08
N TRP A 98 -1.89 -2.03 -1.05
CA TRP A 98 -2.70 -1.87 0.14
C TRP A 98 -3.01 -3.21 0.76
N GLY A 99 -2.72 -3.31 2.05
CA GLY A 99 -2.95 -4.50 2.84
C GLY A 99 -2.74 -4.25 4.32
N MET A 100 -3.25 -5.16 5.13
CA MET A 100 -3.01 -5.17 6.57
C MET A 100 -2.63 -6.58 7.02
N THR A 101 -2.10 -6.70 8.23
CA THR A 101 -1.71 -8.01 8.79
C THR A 101 -2.91 -8.95 8.91
N GLU A 102 -4.08 -8.39 9.14
CA GLU A 102 -5.36 -9.06 9.39
C GLU A 102 -6.00 -9.66 8.14
N PHE A 103 -5.64 -9.20 6.95
CA PHE A 103 -6.24 -9.71 5.71
C PHE A 103 -5.26 -9.88 4.57
N GLY A 104 -3.96 -9.57 4.73
CA GLY A 104 -2.99 -9.62 3.63
C GLY A 104 -3.14 -8.46 2.65
N VAL A 105 -2.69 -8.67 1.40
CA VAL A 105 -2.77 -7.67 0.33
C VAL A 105 -4.17 -7.68 -0.27
N ALA A 106 -4.90 -6.57 -0.19
CA ALA A 106 -6.24 -6.45 -0.73
C ALA A 106 -6.25 -5.78 -2.11
N ALA A 107 -5.40 -4.77 -2.33
CA ALA A 107 -5.36 -4.03 -3.59
C ALA A 107 -3.94 -3.73 -4.08
N LEU A 108 -3.75 -3.82 -5.39
CA LEU A 108 -2.50 -3.49 -6.10
C LEU A 108 -2.77 -3.21 -7.58
N PHE A 109 -1.78 -2.66 -8.28
CA PHE A 109 -1.72 -2.70 -9.74
C PHE A 109 -0.91 -3.90 -10.21
N ARG A 110 -1.40 -4.62 -11.22
CA ARG A 110 -0.61 -5.68 -11.85
C ARG A 110 0.46 -5.08 -12.75
N TRP A 111 1.46 -5.89 -13.08
CA TRP A 111 2.42 -5.51 -14.12
C TRP A 111 1.69 -5.10 -15.42
N GLY A 112 2.15 -4.00 -16.01
CA GLY A 112 1.53 -3.38 -17.19
C GLY A 112 0.38 -2.42 -16.87
N GLU A 113 -0.08 -2.33 -15.62
CA GLU A 113 -1.01 -1.29 -15.19
C GLU A 113 -0.24 -0.07 -14.65
N HIS A 114 -0.65 1.12 -15.09
CA HIS A 114 -0.10 2.39 -14.65
C HIS A 114 -1.20 3.32 -14.15
N ASP A 115 -0.85 4.14 -13.17
CA ASP A 115 -1.74 5.12 -12.59
C ASP A 115 -0.99 6.38 -12.16
N GLU A 116 -1.58 7.53 -12.49
CA GLU A 116 -1.07 8.86 -12.13
C GLU A 116 -2.04 9.58 -11.18
N THR A 117 -3.17 8.94 -10.83
CA THR A 117 -4.22 9.55 -10.02
C THR A 117 -4.00 9.38 -8.52
N GLY A 118 -3.01 8.58 -8.12
CA GLY A 118 -2.73 8.25 -6.72
C GLY A 118 -3.54 7.05 -6.21
N SER A 119 -4.05 6.21 -7.11
CA SER A 119 -4.75 4.98 -6.71
C SER A 119 -3.78 3.94 -6.13
N LEU A 120 -4.29 3.10 -5.23
CA LEU A 120 -3.63 1.90 -4.72
C LEU A 120 -3.95 0.64 -5.54
N GLY A 121 -4.57 0.80 -6.70
CA GLY A 121 -4.88 -0.30 -7.62
C GLY A 121 -6.30 -0.82 -7.51
N ARG A 122 -6.45 -2.11 -7.82
CA ARG A 122 -7.73 -2.83 -7.86
C ARG A 122 -7.74 -3.93 -6.82
N LEU A 123 -8.94 -4.32 -6.37
CA LEU A 123 -9.06 -5.47 -5.48
C LEU A 123 -8.55 -6.74 -6.14
N LEU A 124 -7.86 -7.55 -5.34
CA LEU A 124 -7.52 -8.90 -5.72
C LEU A 124 -8.77 -9.80 -5.73
N PRO A 125 -8.76 -10.88 -6.54
CA PRO A 125 -9.85 -11.86 -6.53
C PRO A 125 -10.12 -12.39 -5.12
N GLY A 126 -11.41 -12.50 -4.78
CA GLY A 126 -11.85 -12.96 -3.46
C GLY A 126 -11.97 -11.87 -2.39
N TYR A 127 -11.47 -10.65 -2.65
CA TYR A 127 -11.72 -9.52 -1.77
C TYR A 127 -13.00 -8.79 -2.15
N GLN A 128 -13.75 -8.42 -1.12
CA GLN A 128 -14.90 -7.54 -1.20
C GLN A 128 -14.66 -6.34 -0.29
N ILE A 129 -15.21 -5.19 -0.67
CA ILE A 129 -15.08 -3.97 0.09
C ILE A 129 -16.44 -3.28 0.23
N ARG A 130 -16.66 -2.66 1.37
CA ARG A 130 -17.71 -1.68 1.59
C ARG A 130 -17.08 -0.37 1.98
N VAL A 131 -17.68 0.73 1.54
CA VAL A 131 -17.36 2.07 2.01
C VAL A 131 -18.56 2.50 2.85
N VAL A 132 -18.36 2.80 4.13
CA VAL A 132 -19.46 3.15 5.04
C VAL A 132 -19.29 4.54 5.64
N ASP A 133 -20.40 5.21 5.92
CA ASP A 133 -20.41 6.48 6.64
C ASP A 133 -20.22 6.28 8.16
N HIS A 134 -20.20 7.37 8.92
CA HIS A 134 -20.04 7.35 10.39
C HIS A 134 -21.20 6.65 11.12
N LYS A 135 -22.33 6.39 10.46
CA LYS A 135 -23.48 5.66 11.00
C LYS A 135 -23.47 4.18 10.56
N GLY A 136 -22.49 3.76 9.75
CA GLY A 136 -22.39 2.41 9.21
C GLY A 136 -23.23 2.17 7.96
N HIS A 137 -23.80 3.22 7.33
CA HIS A 137 -24.54 3.06 6.08
C HIS A 137 -23.60 3.02 4.88
N ASP A 138 -23.96 2.20 3.88
CA ASP A 138 -23.18 2.07 2.66
C ASP A 138 -23.17 3.36 1.85
N ILE A 139 -21.97 3.76 1.44
CA ILE A 139 -21.71 4.83 0.50
C ILE A 139 -21.60 4.19 -0.89
N THR A 140 -22.60 4.40 -1.72
CA THR A 140 -22.66 3.88 -3.10
C THR A 140 -22.17 4.88 -4.15
N ALA A 141 -22.06 6.16 -3.80
CA ALA A 141 -21.54 7.20 -4.69
C ALA A 141 -20.03 7.01 -4.93
N GLU A 142 -19.61 7.07 -6.20
CA GLU A 142 -18.19 7.07 -6.52
C GLU A 142 -17.47 8.28 -5.89
N ALA A 143 -16.18 8.08 -5.59
CA ALA A 143 -15.30 9.13 -5.08
C ALA A 143 -15.73 9.79 -3.77
N ARG A 144 -16.67 9.19 -3.03
CA ARG A 144 -17.09 9.67 -1.71
C ARG A 144 -16.34 8.93 -0.60
N PRO A 145 -15.55 9.64 0.25
CA PRO A 145 -14.82 9.01 1.33
C PRO A 145 -15.73 8.42 2.42
N GLY A 146 -15.31 7.27 2.94
CA GLY A 146 -15.88 6.60 4.11
C GLY A 146 -14.93 5.56 4.67
N GLU A 147 -15.33 4.89 5.75
CA GLU A 147 -14.53 3.79 6.30
C GLU A 147 -14.59 2.58 5.37
N LEU A 148 -13.42 2.01 5.07
CA LEU A 148 -13.29 0.79 4.29
C LEU A 148 -13.51 -0.42 5.21
N LEU A 149 -14.46 -1.27 4.83
CA LEU A 149 -14.68 -2.58 5.44
C LEU A 149 -14.28 -3.65 4.44
N VAL A 150 -13.54 -4.66 4.88
CA VAL A 150 -13.00 -5.72 4.01
C VAL A 150 -13.60 -7.07 4.38
N ARG A 151 -13.99 -7.85 3.38
CA ARG A 151 -14.32 -9.27 3.54
C ARG A 151 -13.52 -10.09 2.53
N SER A 152 -12.87 -11.15 3.00
CA SER A 152 -12.01 -11.98 2.17
C SER A 152 -11.75 -13.35 2.82
N PRO A 153 -11.55 -14.43 2.04
CA PRO A 153 -11.01 -15.69 2.55
C PRO A 153 -9.63 -15.56 3.20
N SER A 154 -8.91 -14.46 2.94
CA SER A 154 -7.60 -14.17 3.55
C SER A 154 -7.69 -13.50 4.92
N LEU A 155 -8.89 -13.28 5.46
CA LEU A 155 -9.07 -12.73 6.80
C LEU A 155 -8.44 -13.64 7.86
N MET A 156 -7.80 -13.01 8.84
CA MET A 156 -7.27 -13.68 10.01
C MET A 156 -8.37 -14.42 10.77
N SER A 157 -7.99 -15.47 11.49
CA SER A 157 -8.90 -16.19 12.38
C SER A 157 -9.23 -15.42 13.67
N GLY A 158 -8.48 -14.36 13.96
CA GLY A 158 -8.66 -13.51 15.14
C GLY A 158 -7.32 -13.11 15.77
N TYR A 159 -7.37 -12.17 16.70
CA TYR A 159 -6.21 -11.81 17.52
C TYR A 159 -6.03 -12.83 18.64
N ILE A 160 -4.77 -13.20 18.91
CA ILE A 160 -4.42 -13.95 20.12
C ILE A 160 -4.51 -12.96 21.29
N SER A 161 -5.68 -12.90 21.91
CA SER A 161 -6.05 -11.90 22.92
C SER A 161 -7.06 -12.50 23.91
N THR A 162 -7.02 -12.05 25.17
CA THR A 162 -8.01 -12.39 26.20
C THR A 162 -9.32 -11.62 26.06
N VAL A 163 -9.37 -10.63 25.17
CA VAL A 163 -10.54 -9.81 24.86
C VAL A 163 -11.09 -10.22 23.47
N PRO A 164 -12.42 -10.37 23.29
CA PRO A 164 -13.01 -10.72 21.99
C PRO A 164 -12.56 -9.74 20.90
N SER A 165 -12.14 -10.26 19.75
CA SER A 165 -11.62 -9.43 18.66
C SER A 165 -12.72 -8.51 18.11
N ALA A 166 -12.56 -7.20 18.29
CA ALA A 166 -13.50 -6.17 17.86
C ALA A 166 -13.48 -5.89 16.33
N GLY A 167 -12.99 -6.84 15.52
CA GLY A 167 -12.63 -6.56 14.13
C GLY A 167 -13.66 -6.97 13.10
N VAL A 168 -14.24 -8.18 13.24
CA VAL A 168 -15.07 -8.82 12.21
C VAL A 168 -16.50 -8.97 12.72
N ASP A 169 -17.47 -8.51 11.95
CA ASP A 169 -18.89 -8.65 12.28
C ASP A 169 -19.46 -10.04 11.92
N GLN A 170 -20.74 -10.27 12.24
CA GLN A 170 -21.42 -11.54 11.97
C GLN A 170 -21.56 -11.86 10.46
N GLU A 171 -21.41 -10.87 9.60
CA GLU A 171 -21.47 -11.00 8.14
C GLU A 171 -20.07 -11.19 7.50
N GLY A 172 -19.03 -11.20 8.33
CA GLY A 172 -17.64 -11.39 7.91
C GLY A 172 -16.93 -10.12 7.49
N TRP A 173 -17.46 -8.93 7.79
CA TRP A 173 -16.81 -7.66 7.47
C TRP A 173 -15.82 -7.24 8.55
N PHE A 174 -14.57 -7.06 8.14
CA PHE A 174 -13.52 -6.49 8.97
C PHE A 174 -13.48 -4.97 8.86
N ARG A 175 -13.60 -4.26 9.99
CA ARG A 175 -13.42 -2.81 10.06
C ARG A 175 -11.93 -2.46 10.02
N THR A 176 -11.47 -1.81 8.95
CA THR A 176 -10.04 -1.55 8.77
C THR A 176 -9.57 -0.27 9.48
N GLY A 177 -10.50 0.58 9.93
CA GLY A 177 -10.21 1.92 10.43
C GLY A 177 -9.50 2.82 9.41
N THR A 178 -9.60 2.50 8.11
CA THR A 178 -9.01 3.29 7.02
C THR A 178 -10.12 4.04 6.31
N ILE A 179 -9.94 5.33 6.10
CA ILE A 179 -10.83 6.17 5.30
C ILE A 179 -10.34 6.16 3.86
N GLY A 180 -11.26 5.86 2.94
CA GLY A 180 -10.97 5.79 1.52
C GLY A 180 -12.23 5.83 0.67
N PHE A 181 -12.05 5.73 -0.64
CA PHE A 181 -13.14 5.68 -1.59
C PHE A 181 -12.78 4.82 -2.80
N VAL A 182 -13.81 4.49 -3.57
CA VAL A 182 -13.69 3.80 -4.87
C VAL A 182 -14.10 4.75 -5.98
N LYS A 183 -13.31 4.79 -7.06
CA LYS A 183 -13.63 5.55 -8.28
C LYS A 183 -13.23 4.71 -9.48
N LYS A 184 -14.15 4.44 -10.41
CA LYS A 184 -13.90 3.59 -11.59
C LYS A 184 -13.23 2.23 -11.25
N GLY A 185 -13.64 1.61 -10.13
CA GLY A 185 -13.10 0.33 -9.65
C GLY A 185 -11.65 0.39 -9.12
N LYS A 186 -11.12 1.59 -8.89
CA LYS A 186 -9.80 1.86 -8.31
C LYS A 186 -9.93 2.37 -6.88
N PHE A 187 -8.98 1.98 -6.03
CA PHE A 187 -8.97 2.28 -4.60
C PHE A 187 -8.11 3.49 -4.29
N TYR A 188 -8.59 4.31 -3.37
CA TYR A 188 -7.89 5.49 -2.88
C TYR A 188 -8.02 5.53 -1.36
N VAL A 189 -6.91 5.80 -0.69
CA VAL A 189 -6.86 5.98 0.77
C VAL A 189 -6.62 7.46 1.05
N VAL A 190 -7.41 7.98 1.99
CA VAL A 190 -7.33 9.36 2.47
C VAL A 190 -6.54 9.44 3.78
N GLY A 191 -6.74 8.47 4.68
CA GLY A 191 -6.07 8.43 6.00
C GLY A 191 -6.66 7.38 6.93
N LYS A 192 -6.34 7.44 8.23
CA LYS A 192 -6.97 6.61 9.27
C LYS A 192 -8.13 7.34 9.95
N THR A 193 -9.10 6.58 10.50
CA THR A 193 -10.31 7.14 11.13
C THR A 193 -9.98 8.10 12.29
N MET A 194 -8.96 7.80 13.10
CA MET A 194 -8.52 8.69 14.19
C MET A 194 -7.90 9.99 13.65
N GLU A 195 -7.00 9.89 12.68
CA GLU A 195 -6.34 11.04 12.05
C GLU A 195 -7.33 11.98 11.34
N VAL A 196 -8.31 11.42 10.64
CA VAL A 196 -9.38 12.19 9.97
C VAL A 196 -10.28 12.85 11.01
N SER A 197 -10.59 12.17 12.11
CA SER A 197 -11.40 12.76 13.19
C SER A 197 -10.68 13.91 13.89
N GLU A 198 -9.37 13.82 14.12
CA GLU A 198 -8.55 14.92 14.64
C GLU A 198 -8.45 16.08 13.64
N THR A 199 -8.28 15.78 12.36
CA THR A 199 -8.28 16.80 11.29
C THR A 199 -9.60 17.55 11.27
N LEU A 200 -10.74 16.85 11.33
CA LEU A 200 -12.09 17.45 11.37
C LEU A 200 -12.35 18.27 12.64
N LYS A 201 -11.76 17.89 13.79
CA LYS A 201 -11.80 18.72 15.01
C LYS A 201 -10.96 20.00 14.86
N ASN A 202 -9.87 19.93 14.11
CA ASN A 202 -8.97 21.07 13.89
C ASN A 202 -9.46 22.00 12.76
N THR A 203 -10.24 21.50 11.81
CA THR A 203 -10.96 22.30 10.79
C THR A 203 -12.43 22.45 11.18
N HIS A 204 -12.70 23.21 12.24
CA HIS A 204 -14.05 23.75 12.41
C HIS A 204 -14.38 24.65 11.21
N SER A 205 -15.54 24.39 10.58
CA SER A 205 -16.14 25.08 9.43
C SER A 205 -15.40 25.01 8.09
N GLU A 206 -15.68 24.00 7.27
CA GLU A 206 -16.21 24.15 5.90
C GLU A 206 -16.46 22.78 5.23
N GLN A 207 -17.49 22.71 4.38
CA GLN A 207 -17.91 21.51 3.67
C GLN A 207 -16.80 20.96 2.77
N PHE A 208 -16.51 19.65 2.87
CA PHE A 208 -15.62 18.95 1.94
C PHE A 208 -16.21 18.98 0.52
N SER A 209 -15.81 19.95 -0.29
CA SER A 209 -15.93 19.88 -1.75
C SER A 209 -14.76 19.08 -2.33
N PRO A 210 -14.96 18.30 -3.41
CA PRO A 210 -13.89 17.55 -4.06
C PRO A 210 -12.97 18.51 -4.85
N GLY A 211 -12.13 19.26 -4.13
CA GLY A 211 -10.96 19.93 -4.69
C GLY A 211 -9.83 18.94 -4.97
N PRO A 212 -8.74 19.36 -5.64
CA PRO A 212 -7.58 18.50 -5.86
C PRO A 212 -7.10 17.98 -4.51
N LEU A 213 -6.90 16.66 -4.43
CA LEU A 213 -6.44 15.95 -3.24
C LEU A 213 -5.34 16.79 -2.57
N PRO A 214 -5.46 17.17 -1.29
CA PRO A 214 -4.32 17.71 -0.60
C PRO A 214 -3.21 16.67 -0.73
N ALA A 215 -2.06 17.08 -1.28
CA ALA A 215 -0.87 16.26 -1.24
C ALA A 215 -0.73 15.77 0.20
N LEU A 216 -0.62 14.44 0.41
CA LEU A 216 -0.36 13.84 1.71
C LEU A 216 0.75 14.67 2.34
N SER A 217 0.37 15.55 3.27
CA SER A 217 1.30 16.49 3.84
C SER A 217 2.28 15.65 4.63
N SER A 218 3.55 15.82 4.31
CA SER A 218 4.66 15.23 5.04
C SER A 218 4.69 15.82 6.45
N HIS A 219 3.77 15.39 7.31
CA HIS A 219 3.85 15.66 8.73
C HIS A 219 4.75 14.61 9.35
N SER A 220 6.04 14.96 9.39
CA SER A 220 7.03 14.33 10.25
C SER A 220 6.59 14.55 11.71
N TYR A 221 5.99 13.55 12.33
CA TYR A 221 5.92 13.47 13.80
C TYR A 221 6.82 12.33 14.25
N TYR A 222 8.06 12.69 14.58
CA TYR A 222 8.89 11.91 15.48
C TYR A 222 8.26 11.96 16.87
N HIS A 223 8.03 10.80 17.47
CA HIS A 223 8.08 10.67 18.92
C HIS A 223 9.05 9.55 19.25
N ASP A 224 10.27 9.95 19.58
CA ASP A 224 11.21 9.11 20.31
C ASP A 224 10.66 8.91 21.72
N THR A 225 10.55 7.64 22.15
CA THR A 225 10.76 7.28 23.55
C THR A 225 11.54 5.97 23.61
N TRP A 226 12.85 6.16 23.70
CA TRP A 226 13.98 5.26 24.01
C TRP A 226 14.37 4.17 23.01
#